data_AF-A0A2M9C9B0-F1
#
_entry.id   AF-A0A2M9C9B0-F1
#
_cell.length_a   1.000
_cell.length_b   1.000
_cell.length_c   1.000
_cell.angle_alpha   90.00
_cell.angle_beta   90.00
_cell.angle_gamma   90.00
#
_symmetry.space_group_name_H-M   'P 1'
#
loop_
_entity.id
_entity.type
_entity.pdbx_description
1 polymer ?
#
loop_
_entity_poly.entity_id
_entity_poly.type
_entity_poly.pdbx_seq_one_letter_code
_entity_poly.pdbx_strand_id
1 'polypeptide(L)'
;MKFSVKYLITWISVFFTIYTFACDACKLRQPKITQEYTHGTGPESDWDWFIVGIVALITILAFFYSVKYLIKPGEKNKDHIKYSVLP
;
A
#
# COMPACT_ATOMS: atom_id res chain seq x y z
N MET A 1 -15.29 13.47 16.31
CA MET A 1 -13.96 14.07 16.04
C MET A 1 -14.11 15.11 14.94
N LYS A 2 -13.96 16.41 15.21
CA LYS A 2 -14.03 17.44 14.14
C LYS A 2 -12.68 17.48 13.45
N PHE A 3 -12.54 16.74 12.34
CA PHE A 3 -11.33 16.84 11.50
C PHE A 3 -11.23 18.27 10.96
N SER A 4 -10.21 19.00 11.39
CA SER A 4 -9.93 20.33 10.85
C SER A 4 -9.52 20.19 9.38
N VAL A 5 -10.05 21.07 8.53
CA VAL A 5 -9.74 21.14 7.09
C VAL A 5 -8.23 21.21 6.84
N LYS A 6 -7.48 21.83 7.77
CA LYS A 6 -6.01 21.89 7.72
C LYS A 6 -5.38 20.49 7.74
N TYR A 7 -5.82 19.61 8.63
CA TYR A 7 -5.31 18.24 8.70
C TYR A 7 -5.67 17.43 7.46
N LEU A 8 -6.90 17.60 6.95
CA LEU A 8 -7.32 16.96 5.70
C LEU A 8 -6.42 17.37 4.53
N ILE A 9 -6.14 18.67 4.39
CA ILE A 9 -5.25 19.20 3.34
C ILE A 9 -3.82 18.67 3.50
N THR A 10 -3.30 18.62 4.73
CA THR A 10 -1.96 18.06 4.99
C THR A 10 -1.89 16.58 4.60
N TRP A 11 -2.86 15.78 5.00
CA TRP A 11 -2.92 14.36 4.61
C TRP A 11 -3.00 14.19 3.10
N ILE A 12 -3.88 14.95 2.43
CA ILE A 12 -4.00 14.92 0.96
C ILE A 12 -2.68 15.30 0.29
N SER A 13 -2.01 16.36 0.75
CA SER A 13 -0.72 16.80 0.19
C SER A 13 0.37 15.74 0.33
N VAL A 14 0.44 15.05 1.46
CA VAL A 14 1.43 13.98 1.68
C VAL A 14 1.17 12.83 0.70
N PHE A 15 -0.08 12.37 0.58
CA PHE A 15 -0.41 11.30 -0.38
C PHE A 15 -0.19 11.70 -1.84
N PHE A 16 -0.36 12.97 -2.19
CA PHE A 16 -0.14 13.45 -3.56
C PHE A 16 1.33 13.41 -4.00
N THR A 17 2.27 13.61 -3.06
CA THR A 17 3.72 13.54 -3.38
C THR A 17 4.22 12.13 -3.70
N ILE A 18 3.43 11.09 -3.39
CA ILE A 18 3.78 9.68 -3.65
C ILE A 18 3.41 9.29 -5.09
N TYR A 19 2.62 10.10 -5.80
CA TYR A 19 2.29 9.86 -7.21
C TYR A 19 3.45 10.29 -8.12
N THR A 20 4.35 9.35 -8.39
CA THR A 20 5.47 9.53 -9.33
C THR A 20 5.08 9.03 -10.72
N PHE A 21 4.34 9.84 -11.47
CA PHE A 21 4.10 9.58 -12.89
C PHE A 21 5.42 9.32 -13.61
N ALA A 22 5.48 8.25 -14.40
CA ALA A 22 6.66 7.93 -15.20
C ALA A 22 6.89 9.02 -16.26
N CYS A 23 8.15 9.45 -16.46
CA CYS A 23 8.47 10.31 -17.60
C CYS A 23 8.38 9.53 -18.92
N ASP A 24 8.31 10.22 -20.06
CA ASP A 24 8.15 9.60 -21.38
C ASP A 24 9.23 8.55 -21.69
N ALA A 25 10.46 8.79 -21.26
CA ALA A 25 11.55 7.82 -21.42
C ALA A 25 11.32 6.55 -20.58
N CYS A 26 10.80 6.66 -19.36
CA CYS A 26 10.51 5.52 -18.50
C CYS A 26 9.32 4.71 -19.03
N LYS A 27 8.28 5.38 -19.54
CA LYS A 27 7.09 4.72 -20.11
C LYS A 27 7.45 3.77 -21.25
N LEU A 28 8.39 4.14 -22.12
CA LEU A 28 8.82 3.31 -23.24
C LEU A 28 9.56 2.03 -22.80
N ARG A 29 10.12 2.01 -21.59
CA ARG A 29 10.86 0.87 -21.03
C ARG A 29 10.05 0.05 -20.04
N GLN A 30 8.78 0.38 -19.84
CA GLN A 30 7.91 -0.35 -18.93
C GLN A 30 7.09 -1.40 -19.68
N PRO A 31 6.85 -2.56 -19.06
CA PRO A 31 5.91 -3.54 -19.58
C PRO A 31 4.51 -2.94 -19.71
N LYS A 32 3.76 -3.31 -20.76
CA LYS A 32 2.43 -2.74 -21.06
C LYS A 32 1.45 -2.77 -19.89
N ILE A 33 1.56 -3.76 -18.99
CA ILE A 33 0.61 -3.95 -17.90
C ILE A 33 0.87 -3.00 -16.71
N THR A 34 2.12 -2.56 -16.52
CA THR A 34 2.54 -1.66 -15.43
C THR A 34 3.02 -0.30 -15.93
N GLN A 35 2.95 -0.08 -17.26
CA GLN A 35 3.25 1.18 -17.90
C GLN A 35 2.40 2.29 -17.27
N GLU A 36 3.02 3.45 -17.00
CA GLU A 36 2.44 4.61 -16.31
C GLU A 36 2.34 4.50 -14.78
N TYR A 37 2.35 3.28 -14.21
CA TYR A 37 2.12 3.08 -12.77
C TYR A 37 3.40 2.94 -11.95
N THR A 38 4.43 2.32 -12.52
CA THR A 38 5.68 2.04 -11.79
C THR A 38 6.73 3.08 -12.13
N HIS A 39 7.62 3.41 -11.18
CA HIS A 39 8.84 4.15 -11.46
C HIS A 39 9.98 3.16 -11.70
N GLY A 40 10.81 3.39 -12.73
CA GLY A 40 11.91 2.48 -13.10
C GLY A 40 11.56 1.45 -14.17
N THR A 41 12.50 0.54 -14.43
CA THR A 41 12.31 -0.61 -15.33
C THR A 41 11.44 -1.64 -14.65
N GLY A 42 10.40 -2.11 -15.35
CA GLY A 42 9.56 -3.20 -14.84
C GLY A 42 10.25 -4.56 -14.97
N PRO A 43 9.53 -5.66 -14.65
CA PRO A 43 10.01 -7.03 -14.88
C PRO A 43 10.55 -7.22 -16.30
N GLU A 44 11.76 -7.75 -16.44
CA GLU A 44 12.44 -7.91 -17.74
C GLU A 44 12.20 -9.31 -18.34
N SER A 45 11.95 -10.31 -17.49
CA SER A 45 11.72 -11.69 -17.88
C SER A 45 10.40 -12.27 -17.33
N ASP A 46 9.94 -13.39 -17.90
CA ASP A 46 8.75 -14.10 -17.41
C ASP A 46 8.92 -14.62 -15.97
N TRP A 47 10.16 -14.92 -15.57
CA TRP A 47 10.48 -15.32 -14.19
C TRP A 47 10.30 -14.17 -13.20
N ASP A 48 10.59 -12.94 -13.61
CA ASP A 48 10.36 -11.76 -12.78
C ASP A 48 8.86 -11.56 -12.53
N TRP A 49 8.02 -11.83 -13.54
CA TRP A 49 6.56 -11.79 -13.39
C TRP A 49 6.02 -12.82 -12.41
N PHE A 50 6.61 -14.02 -12.37
CA PHE A 50 6.26 -15.03 -11.38
C PHE A 50 6.57 -14.55 -9.95
N ILE A 51 7.74 -13.94 -9.74
CA ILE A 51 8.12 -13.36 -8.45
C ILE A 51 7.17 -12.24 -8.05
N VAL A 52 6.86 -11.31 -8.96
CA VAL A 52 5.89 -10.22 -8.73
C VAL A 52 4.54 -10.78 -8.29
N GLY A 53 4.06 -11.85 -8.92
CA GLY A 53 2.82 -12.52 -8.55
C GLY A 53 2.84 -13.06 -7.11
N ILE A 54 3.92 -13.72 -6.70
CA ILE A 54 4.08 -14.24 -5.34
C ILE A 54 4.12 -13.11 -4.32
N VAL A 55 4.91 -12.07 -4.58
CA VAL A 55 5.03 -10.91 -3.69
C VAL A 55 3.67 -10.23 -3.53
N ALA A 56 2.95 -9.99 -4.63
CA ALA A 56 1.62 -9.41 -4.60
C ALA A 56 0.64 -10.25 -3.76
N LEU A 57 0.65 -11.57 -3.92
CA LEU A 57 -0.16 -12.49 -3.12
C LEU A 57 0.16 -12.39 -1.63
N ILE A 58 1.45 -12.44 -1.26
CA ILE A 58 1.88 -12.33 0.14
C ILE A 58 1.49 -10.97 0.72
N THR A 59 1.67 -9.89 -0.02
CA THR A 59 1.27 -8.53 0.42
C THR A 59 -0.23 -8.43 0.66
N ILE A 60 -1.06 -8.97 -0.23
CA ILE A 60 -2.53 -8.97 -0.06
C ILE A 60 -2.91 -9.78 1.19
N LEU A 61 -2.31 -10.95 1.39
CA LEU A 61 -2.55 -11.77 2.58
C LEU A 61 -2.12 -11.03 3.85
N ALA A 62 -0.93 -10.43 3.86
CA ALA A 62 -0.42 -9.66 4.99
C ALA A 62 -1.33 -8.47 5.31
N PHE A 63 -1.79 -7.73 4.30
CA PHE A 63 -2.74 -6.63 4.47
C PHE A 63 -4.08 -7.12 5.03
N PHE A 64 -4.63 -8.20 4.47
CA PHE A 64 -5.87 -8.81 4.97
C PHE A 64 -5.75 -9.21 6.45
N TYR A 65 -4.67 -9.88 6.83
CA TYR A 65 -4.45 -10.28 8.22
C TYR A 65 -4.19 -9.08 9.14
N SER A 66 -3.45 -8.07 8.68
CA SER A 66 -3.24 -6.83 9.42
C SER A 66 -4.58 -6.17 9.75
N VAL A 67 -5.46 -5.99 8.76
CA VAL A 67 -6.81 -5.42 8.96
C VAL A 67 -7.66 -6.34 9.84
N LYS A 68 -7.68 -7.65 9.59
CA LYS A 68 -8.43 -8.64 10.37
C LYS A 68 -8.08 -8.55 11.85
N TYR A 69 -6.80 -8.51 12.19
CA TYR A 69 -6.35 -8.47 13.59
C TYR A 69 -6.46 -7.09 14.23
N LEU A 70 -6.45 -6.01 13.46
CA LEU A 70 -6.82 -4.68 13.98
C LEU A 70 -8.30 -4.64 14.39
N ILE A 71 -9.20 -5.11 13.52
CA ILE A 71 -10.65 -5.09 13.78
C ILE A 71 -11.02 -6.13 14.85
N LYS A 72 -10.66 -7.40 14.64
CA LYS A 72 -11.04 -8.53 15.52
C LYS A 72 -9.84 -9.44 15.81
N PRO A 73 -8.95 -9.04 16.75
CA PRO A 73 -7.76 -9.82 17.11
C PRO A 73 -8.07 -11.11 17.87
N GLY A 74 -9.30 -11.29 18.36
CA GLY A 74 -9.64 -12.42 19.23
C GLY A 74 -9.10 -12.29 20.66
N GLU A 75 -8.55 -11.11 21.03
CA GLU A 75 -8.08 -10.82 22.37
C GLU A 75 -9.25 -10.82 23.38
N LYS A 76 -9.09 -11.60 24.46
CA LYS A 76 -10.10 -11.77 25.51
C LYS A 76 -9.75 -10.99 26.79
N ASN A 77 -8.49 -10.62 26.96
CA ASN A 77 -8.04 -9.84 28.10
C ASN A 77 -8.41 -8.37 27.92
N LYS A 78 -9.29 -7.87 28.78
CA LYS A 78 -9.79 -6.48 28.75
C LYS A 78 -8.71 -5.45 29.09
N ASP A 79 -7.64 -5.85 29.78
CA ASP A 79 -6.54 -4.96 30.17
C ASP A 79 -5.42 -4.91 29.11
N HIS A 80 -5.65 -5.45 27.92
CA HIS A 80 -4.67 -5.45 26.84
C HIS A 80 -4.51 -4.06 26.21
N ILE A 81 -3.27 -3.67 25.87
CA ILE A 81 -2.90 -2.35 25.29
C ILE A 81 -3.73 -1.94 24.07
N LYS A 82 -4.30 -2.92 23.36
CA LYS A 82 -5.21 -2.68 22.24
C LYS A 82 -6.37 -1.75 22.63
N TYR A 83 -7.00 -1.98 23.78
CA TYR A 83 -8.14 -1.18 24.24
C TYR A 83 -7.73 0.22 24.71
N SER A 84 -6.43 0.45 24.92
CA SER A 84 -5.89 1.78 25.25
C SER A 84 -5.62 2.62 23.99
N VAL A 85 -5.27 2.00 22.86
CA VAL A 85 -4.91 2.70 21.61
C VAL A 85 -6.07 2.73 20.60
N LEU A 86 -6.83 1.64 20.50
CA LEU A 86 -8.00 1.46 19.66
C LEU A 86 -9.17 0.96 20.53
N PRO A 87 -9.80 1.85 21.33
CA PRO A 87 -10.93 1.50 22.18
C PRO A 87 -12.15 1.00 21.39
#